data_AF-A0A0F9KFF7-F1
#
_entry.id   AF-A0A0F9KFF7-F1
#
_cell.length_a   1.000
_cell.length_b   1.000
_cell.length_c   1.000
_cell.angle_alpha   90.00
_cell.angle_beta   90.00
_cell.angle_gamma   90.00
#
_symmetry.space_group_name_H-M   'P 1'
#
loop_
_entity.id
_entity.type
_entity.pdbx_description
1 polymer ?
#
loop_
_entity_poly.entity_id
_entity_poly.type
_entity_poly.pdbx_seq_one_letter_code
_entity_poly.pdbx_strand_id
1 'polypeptide(L)'
;IKKYNPPPNPAKVTDSRCNGYVAMYGLESWELDALEPRVLRNLIKDTVLMYRDEEVYNKIIDQEKKYINVLDKVEKNWKQL
;
A
#
# COMPACT_ATOMS: atom_id res chain seq x y z
N ILE A 1 6.39 12.55 -17.70
CA ILE A 1 5.74 12.79 -16.38
C ILE A 1 4.24 12.99 -16.62
N LYS A 2 3.51 11.91 -16.97
CA LYS A 2 2.14 11.96 -17.52
C LYS A 2 1.18 10.95 -16.89
N LYS A 3 1.65 10.09 -15.98
CA LYS A 3 1.04 8.76 -15.87
C LYS A 3 -0.36 8.79 -15.24
N TYR A 4 -0.68 9.74 -14.35
CA TYR A 4 -1.96 9.71 -13.62
C TYR A 4 -2.67 11.04 -13.42
N ASN A 5 -2.13 12.18 -13.87
CA ASN A 5 -2.59 13.57 -13.64
C ASN A 5 -4.14 13.73 -13.67
N PRO A 6 -4.85 13.56 -12.53
CA PRO A 6 -6.30 13.68 -12.51
C PRO A 6 -6.68 15.13 -12.83
N PRO A 7 -7.91 15.42 -13.26
CA PRO A 7 -8.35 16.80 -13.41
C PRO A 7 -8.19 17.55 -12.06
N PRO A 8 -7.61 18.76 -12.06
CA PRO A 8 -7.44 19.53 -10.83
C PRO A 8 -8.79 20.09 -10.38
N ASN A 9 -9.02 20.03 -9.07
CA ASN A 9 -10.14 20.65 -8.37
C ASN A 9 -9.61 21.72 -7.41
N PRO A 10 -10.39 22.79 -7.13
CA PRO A 10 -10.03 23.74 -6.08
C PRO A 10 -9.83 23.02 -4.73
N ALA A 11 -8.75 23.36 -4.01
CA ALA A 11 -8.53 22.88 -2.66
C ALA A 11 -9.75 23.20 -1.78
N LYS A 12 -10.10 22.28 -0.88
CA LYS A 12 -11.30 22.39 -0.04
C LYS A 12 -11.11 23.47 1.03
N VAL A 13 -11.30 24.74 0.66
CA VAL A 13 -11.06 25.94 1.49
C VAL A 13 -11.78 25.95 2.84
N THR A 14 -12.86 25.19 2.98
CA THR A 14 -13.60 25.04 4.25
C THR A 14 -13.02 23.96 5.18
N ASP A 15 -12.07 23.15 4.71
CA ASP A 15 -11.37 22.16 5.53
C ASP A 15 -10.39 22.86 6.47
N SER A 16 -10.42 22.52 7.76
CA SER A 16 -9.54 23.11 8.77
C SER A 16 -8.04 22.85 8.50
N ARG A 17 -7.72 21.84 7.69
CA ARG A 17 -6.36 21.51 7.25
C ARG A 17 -5.96 22.21 5.95
N CYS A 18 -6.88 22.90 5.29
CA CYS A 18 -6.63 23.52 3.97
C CYS A 18 -5.48 24.52 4.00
N ASN A 19 -5.38 25.36 5.02
CA ASN A 19 -4.28 26.34 5.13
C ASN A 19 -2.90 25.67 5.09
N GLY A 20 -2.72 24.56 5.82
CA GLY A 20 -1.47 23.81 5.82
C GLY A 20 -1.23 23.08 4.50
N TYR A 21 -2.28 22.52 3.90
CA TYR A 21 -2.20 21.89 2.58
C TYR A 21 -1.80 22.91 1.50
N VAL A 22 -2.46 24.06 1.42
CA VAL A 22 -2.20 25.10 0.43
C VAL A 22 -0.80 25.66 0.56
N ALA A 23 -0.31 25.84 1.80
CA ALA A 23 1.07 26.28 2.02
C ALA A 23 2.12 25.30 1.47
N MET A 24 1.83 23.99 1.46
CA MET A 24 2.75 22.96 0.99
C MET A 24 2.55 22.56 -0.48
N TYR A 25 1.32 22.60 -0.98
CA TYR A 25 0.93 21.96 -2.24
C TYR A 25 0.13 22.86 -3.19
N GLY A 26 -0.24 24.08 -2.77
CA GLY A 26 -0.98 25.04 -3.59
C GLY A 26 -2.51 24.92 -3.52
N LEU A 27 -3.20 25.68 -4.35
CA LEU A 27 -4.67 25.81 -4.36
C LEU A 27 -5.38 24.74 -5.19
N GLU A 28 -4.64 23.86 -5.86
CA GLU A 28 -5.17 22.73 -6.59
C GLU A 28 -5.13 21.47 -5.74
N SER A 29 -6.14 20.65 -5.90
CA SER A 29 -6.30 19.34 -5.25
C SER A 29 -6.79 18.34 -6.29
N TRP A 30 -6.64 17.05 -6.01
CA TRP A 30 -6.99 16.00 -6.95
C TRP A 30 -7.86 14.94 -6.30
N GLU A 31 -8.89 14.53 -7.01
CA GLU A 31 -9.77 13.42 -6.66
C GLU A 31 -9.15 12.10 -7.14
N LEU A 32 -8.72 11.26 -6.19
CA LEU A 32 -8.04 10.00 -6.50
C LEU A 32 -9.00 8.89 -6.96
N ASP A 33 -10.30 9.03 -6.68
CA ASP A 33 -11.37 8.19 -7.21
C ASP A 33 -11.63 8.43 -8.71
N ALA A 34 -11.12 9.54 -9.28
CA ALA A 34 -11.07 9.72 -10.73
C ALA A 34 -10.08 8.77 -11.43
N LEU A 35 -9.21 8.08 -10.67
CA LEU A 35 -8.32 7.07 -11.20
C LEU A 35 -9.02 5.71 -11.33
N GLU A 36 -8.68 4.98 -12.39
CA GLU A 36 -9.08 3.58 -12.54
C GLU A 36 -8.77 2.76 -11.27
N PRO A 37 -9.69 1.93 -10.75
CA PRO A 37 -9.48 1.23 -9.48
C PRO A 37 -8.20 0.38 -9.45
N ARG A 38 -7.78 -0.16 -10.59
CA ARG A 38 -6.50 -0.89 -10.72
C ARG A 38 -5.29 0.01 -10.53
N VAL A 39 -5.35 1.23 -11.07
CA VAL A 39 -4.31 2.25 -10.92
C VAL A 39 -4.20 2.67 -9.47
N LEU A 40 -5.32 3.00 -8.83
CA LEU A 40 -5.33 3.41 -7.43
C LEU A 40 -4.77 2.32 -6.52
N ARG A 41 -5.16 1.06 -6.73
CA ARG A 41 -4.62 -0.08 -5.96
C ARG A 41 -3.11 -0.22 -6.11
N ASN A 42 -2.58 -0.10 -7.33
CA ASN A 42 -1.14 -0.20 -7.56
C ASN A 42 -0.40 0.98 -6.93
N LEU A 43 -0.91 2.20 -7.06
CA LEU A 43 -0.31 3.38 -6.44
C LEU A 43 -0.23 3.23 -4.91
N ILE A 44 -1.32 2.79 -4.27
CA ILE A 44 -1.34 2.55 -2.83
C ILE A 44 -0.32 1.46 -2.47
N LYS A 45 -0.34 0.32 -3.17
CA LYS A 45 0.58 -0.79 -2.92
C LYS A 45 2.03 -0.34 -3.01
N ASP A 46 2.42 0.30 -4.10
CA ASP A 46 3.80 0.71 -4.35
C ASP A 46 4.27 1.74 -3.31
N THR A 47 3.40 2.70 -2.96
CA THR A 47 3.70 3.71 -1.95
C THR A 47 3.86 3.11 -0.56
N VAL A 48 2.98 2.18 -0.16
CA VAL A 48 3.08 1.52 1.14
C VAL A 48 4.33 0.63 1.21
N LEU A 49 4.62 -0.12 0.14
CA LEU A 49 5.79 -1.00 0.08
C LEU A 49 7.10 -0.21 0.17
N MET A 50 7.16 1.02 -0.36
CA MET A 50 8.35 1.88 -0.25
C MET A 50 8.75 2.19 1.19
N TYR A 51 7.78 2.25 2.11
CA TYR A 51 8.02 2.53 3.53
C TYR A 51 8.07 1.26 4.40
N ARG A 52 7.82 0.09 3.81
CA ARG A 52 7.89 -1.17 4.54
C ARG A 52 9.36 -1.54 4.76
N ASP A 53 9.69 -1.89 5.99
CA ASP A 53 10.98 -2.50 6.30
C ASP A 53 11.03 -3.91 5.71
N GLU A 54 11.73 -4.04 4.58
CA GLU A 54 11.88 -5.30 3.88
C GLU A 54 12.70 -6.33 4.67
N GLU A 55 13.64 -5.91 5.53
CA GLU A 55 14.40 -6.86 6.34
C GLU A 55 13.53 -7.50 7.42
N VAL A 56 12.75 -6.69 8.12
CA VAL A 56 11.78 -7.17 9.11
C VAL A 56 10.74 -8.06 8.44
N TYR A 57 10.21 -7.64 7.29
CA TYR A 57 9.24 -8.43 6.54
C TYR A 57 9.79 -9.80 6.14
N ASN A 58 11.01 -9.85 5.57
CA ASN A 58 11.62 -11.11 5.16
C ASN A 58 11.92 -12.04 6.33
N LYS A 59 12.31 -11.51 7.50
CA LYS A 59 12.48 -12.33 8.72
C LYS A 59 11.18 -13.05 9.12
N ILE A 60 10.04 -12.36 9.03
CA ILE A 60 8.74 -12.96 9.33
C ILE A 60 8.37 -14.04 8.29
N ILE A 61 8.58 -13.75 7.00
CA ILE A 61 8.35 -14.73 5.91
C ILE A 61 9.18 -16.00 6.12
N ASP A 62 10.44 -15.88 6.51
CA ASP A 62 11.29 -17.04 6.75
C ASP A 62 10.87 -17.83 7.99
N GLN A 63 10.30 -17.17 9.00
CA GLN A 63 9.70 -17.85 10.14
C GLN A 63 8.42 -18.60 9.73
N GLU A 64 7.57 -18.00 8.92
CA GLU A 64 6.35 -18.62 8.39
C GLU A 64 6.67 -19.88 7.56
N LYS A 65 7.68 -19.81 6.68
CA LYS A 65 8.16 -20.98 5.92
C LYS A 65 8.59 -22.13 6.83
N LYS A 66 9.22 -21.86 7.97
CA LYS A 66 9.59 -22.91 8.93
C LYS A 66 8.35 -23.58 9.50
N TYR A 67 7.31 -22.83 9.83
CA TYR A 67 6.05 -23.41 10.33
C TYR A 67 5.33 -24.24 9.27
N ILE A 68 5.26 -23.75 8.03
CA ILE A 68 4.70 -24.50 6.90
C ILE A 68 5.44 -25.83 6.72
N ASN A 69 6.77 -25.81 6.76
CA ASN A 69 7.58 -27.03 6.66
C ASN A 69 7.30 -28.03 7.81
N VAL A 70 6.94 -27.56 9.00
CA VAL A 70 6.53 -28.44 10.10
C VAL A 70 5.18 -29.09 9.77
N LEU A 71 4.21 -28.31 9.29
CA LEU A 71 2.90 -28.81 8.89
C LEU A 71 3.02 -29.84 7.76
N ASP A 72 3.83 -29.58 6.74
CA ASP A 72 4.09 -30.51 5.64
C ASP A 72 4.69 -31.84 6.13
N LYS A 73 5.58 -31.80 7.13
CA LYS A 73 6.15 -33.02 7.73
C LYS A 73 5.09 -33.79 8.51
N VAL A 74 4.23 -33.11 9.24
CA VAL A 74 3.13 -33.74 9.98
C VAL A 74 2.16 -34.42 9.00
N GLU A 75 1.75 -33.71 7.94
CA GLU A 75 0.87 -34.26 6.90
C GLU A 75 1.44 -35.54 6.29
N LYS A 76 2.73 -35.54 5.91
CA LYS A 76 3.39 -36.70 5.31
C LYS A 76 3.45 -37.92 6.23
N ASN A 77 3.64 -37.68 7.53
CA ASN A 77 3.74 -38.74 8.53
C ASN A 77 2.39 -39.13 9.15
N TRP A 78 1.30 -38.42 8.79
CA TRP A 78 -0.04 -38.64 9.35
C TRP A 78 -0.58 -40.05 9.08
N LYS A 79 -0.19 -40.68 7.96
CA LYS A 79 -0.63 -42.04 7.59
C LYS A 79 0.22 -43.16 8.21
N GLN A 80 1.22 -42.84 9.02
CA GLN A 80 2.11 -43.80 9.69
C GLN A 80 1.79 -44.01 11.18
N LEU A 81 0.73 -43.37 11.68
CA LEU A 81 0.14 -43.57 13.02
C LEU A 81 -1.18 -44.34 12.89
#